data_AF-A0A0C3GCV4-F1
#
_entry.id   AF-A0A0C3GCV4-F1
#
_cell.length_a   1.000
_cell.length_b   1.000
_cell.length_c   1.000
_cell.angle_alpha   90.00
_cell.angle_beta   90.00
_cell.angle_gamma   90.00
#
_symmetry.space_group_name_H-M   'P 1'
#
loop_
_entity.id
_entity.type
_entity.pdbx_description
1 polymer ?
#
loop_
_entity_poly.entity_id
_entity_poly.type
_entity_poly.pdbx_seq_one_letter_code
_entity_poly.pdbx_strand_id
1 'polypeptide(L)'
;MRRFAILSEVEPVYYDCCINSCVCYTGKYKHDKSCRFCGQPRTIGGKLQHQFLYIPFIPRLQGYFQSEAKIKDLLYRNEYEHTPGRICDVFDCQHYRGLLDKKVVVDEHEQDHCYFSNPNDIAFSFCADGYLLFKRRRNGPSATPMVIQIYNLPPTIRTHLLNLLCLGVIPPP
;
A
#
# COMPACT_ATOMS: atom_id res chain seq x y z
N MET A 1 -4.67 -15.97 -15.15
CA MET A 1 -3.81 -14.83 -14.78
C MET A 1 -3.05 -14.22 -15.95
N ARG A 2 -2.36 -14.99 -16.83
CA ARG A 2 -1.60 -14.44 -17.97
C ARG A 2 -2.35 -13.42 -18.85
N ARG A 3 -3.60 -13.70 -19.23
CA ARG A 3 -4.40 -12.78 -20.08
C ARG A 3 -4.79 -11.48 -19.37
N PHE A 4 -4.98 -11.49 -18.05
CA PHE A 4 -5.33 -10.29 -17.29
C PHE A 4 -4.11 -9.39 -17.06
N ALA A 5 -2.95 -9.99 -16.79
CA ALA A 5 -1.68 -9.27 -16.66
C ALA A 5 -1.26 -8.56 -17.96
N ILE A 6 -1.49 -9.19 -19.12
CA ILE A 6 -1.23 -8.59 -20.44
C ILE A 6 -2.15 -7.39 -20.70
N LEU A 7 -3.41 -7.45 -20.28
CA LEU A 7 -4.39 -6.37 -20.50
C LEU A 7 -4.27 -5.22 -19.50
N SER A 8 -3.77 -5.50 -18.29
CA SER A 8 -3.65 -4.49 -17.23
C SER A 8 -2.24 -3.93 -17.07
N GLU A 9 -1.25 -4.43 -17.82
CA GLU A 9 0.20 -4.09 -17.69
C GLU A 9 0.74 -4.19 -16.24
N VAL A 10 0.07 -4.98 -15.40
CA VAL A 10 0.43 -5.14 -13.98
C VAL A 10 0.90 -6.58 -13.82
N GLU A 11 2.21 -6.77 -13.95
CA GLU A 11 2.86 -8.03 -13.64
C GLU A 11 3.33 -8.06 -12.19
N PRO A 12 3.00 -9.11 -11.42
CA PRO A 12 3.52 -9.23 -10.07
C PRO A 12 5.05 -9.37 -10.06
N VAL A 13 5.68 -8.72 -9.09
CA VAL A 13 7.13 -8.73 -8.85
C VAL A 13 7.42 -9.50 -7.58
N TYR A 14 8.47 -10.30 -7.58
CA TYR A 14 8.94 -11.02 -6.40
C TYR A 14 10.19 -10.35 -5.86
N TYR A 15 10.18 -10.04 -4.56
CA TYR A 15 11.33 -9.50 -3.86
C TYR A 15 11.82 -10.48 -2.82
N ASP A 16 13.12 -10.70 -2.78
CA ASP A 16 13.72 -11.55 -1.76
C ASP A 16 13.51 -10.95 -0.37
N CYS A 17 13.17 -11.78 0.60
CA CYS A 17 13.03 -11.35 1.98
C CYS A 17 13.71 -12.35 2.93
N CYS A 18 13.94 -11.89 4.16
CA CYS A 18 14.42 -12.76 5.22
C CYS A 18 13.42 -13.91 5.46
N ILE A 19 13.91 -15.10 5.82
CA ILE A 19 13.06 -16.25 6.16
C ILE A 19 12.05 -15.90 7.25
N ASN A 20 12.45 -15.14 8.27
CA ASN A 20 11.61 -14.68 9.36
C ASN A 20 10.82 -13.38 9.03
N SER A 21 10.75 -12.99 7.76
CA SER A 21 10.08 -11.78 7.26
C SER A 21 10.51 -10.44 7.91
N CYS A 22 11.70 -10.38 8.52
CA CYS A 22 12.20 -9.17 9.19
C CYS A 22 12.52 -8.02 8.23
N VAL A 23 12.95 -8.35 7.00
CA VAL A 23 13.38 -7.37 6.00
C VAL A 23 13.13 -7.88 4.59
N CYS A 24 12.74 -6.96 3.71
CA CYS A 24 12.73 -7.14 2.26
C CYS A 24 14.04 -6.57 1.70
N TYR A 25 14.77 -7.34 0.88
CA TYR A 25 16.09 -6.97 0.37
C TYR A 25 15.99 -5.99 -0.82
N THR A 26 15.45 -4.80 -0.56
CA THR A 26 15.27 -3.69 -1.50
C THR A 26 15.95 -2.43 -0.98
N GLY A 27 16.09 -1.40 -1.83
CA GLY A 27 16.67 -0.11 -1.46
C GLY A 27 18.02 -0.27 -0.75
N LYS A 28 18.13 0.28 0.47
CA LYS A 28 19.35 0.22 1.29
C LYS A 28 19.79 -1.20 1.69
N TYR A 29 18.89 -2.19 1.65
CA TYR A 29 19.18 -3.59 1.99
C TYR A 29 19.45 -4.46 0.76
N LYS A 30 19.43 -3.90 -0.46
CA LYS A 30 19.52 -4.64 -1.72
C LYS A 30 20.74 -5.58 -1.81
N HIS A 31 21.87 -5.17 -1.25
CA HIS A 31 23.14 -5.90 -1.33
C HIS A 31 23.42 -6.78 -0.11
N ASP A 32 22.56 -6.76 0.90
CA ASP A 32 22.75 -7.56 2.10
C ASP A 32 22.67 -9.06 1.78
N LYS A 33 23.61 -9.83 2.35
CA LYS A 33 23.70 -11.29 2.23
C LYS A 33 23.13 -12.02 3.44
N SER A 34 22.90 -11.31 4.54
CA SER A 34 22.24 -11.80 5.74
C SER A 34 21.34 -10.70 6.31
N CYS A 35 20.33 -11.12 7.05
CA CYS A 35 19.40 -10.20 7.70
C CYS A 35 20.10 -9.46 8.83
N ARG A 36 20.10 -8.12 8.79
CA ARG A 36 20.69 -7.29 9.85
C ARG A 36 19.97 -7.39 11.21
N PHE A 37 18.75 -7.91 11.23
CA PHE A 37 17.92 -8.00 12.44
C PHE A 37 18.02 -9.36 13.13
N CYS A 38 18.04 -10.47 12.37
CA CYS A 38 18.05 -11.82 12.93
C CYS A 38 19.25 -12.68 12.52
N GLY A 39 20.18 -12.13 11.72
CA GLY A 39 21.40 -12.82 11.28
C GLY A 39 21.21 -13.91 10.22
N GLN A 40 19.96 -14.31 9.92
CA GLN A 40 19.69 -15.39 8.96
C GLN A 40 20.22 -15.05 7.57
N PRO A 41 20.86 -16.00 6.86
CA PRO A 41 21.40 -15.75 5.53
C PRO A 41 20.26 -15.50 4.52
N ARG A 42 20.46 -14.65 3.52
CA ARG A 42 19.48 -14.44 2.44
C ARG A 42 19.32 -15.69 1.56
N THR A 43 20.41 -16.42 1.39
CA THR A 43 20.47 -17.65 0.57
C THR A 43 21.14 -18.79 1.32
N ILE A 44 20.64 -20.01 1.14
CA ILE A 44 21.30 -21.24 1.61
C ILE A 44 21.59 -22.11 0.38
N GLY A 45 22.86 -22.51 0.19
CA GLY A 45 23.27 -23.31 -0.97
C GLY A 45 22.95 -22.64 -2.32
N GLY A 46 23.02 -21.30 -2.39
CA GLY A 46 22.69 -20.52 -3.58
C GLY A 46 21.18 -20.33 -3.84
N LYS A 47 20.29 -20.91 -3.03
CA LYS A 47 18.84 -20.74 -3.15
C LYS A 47 18.32 -19.66 -2.22
N LEU A 48 17.43 -18.83 -2.73
CA LEU A 48 16.69 -17.84 -1.95
C LEU A 48 15.83 -18.54 -0.90
N GLN A 49 15.82 -18.00 0.31
CA GLN A 49 15.02 -18.58 1.39
C GLN A 49 13.56 -18.18 1.30
N HIS A 50 13.27 -16.91 1.01
CA HIS A 50 11.92 -16.39 1.02
C HIS A 50 11.71 -15.25 0.01
N GLN A 51 10.48 -15.10 -0.49
CA GLN A 51 10.11 -14.05 -1.41
C GLN A 51 8.75 -13.43 -1.05
N PHE A 52 8.71 -12.10 -1.04
CA PHE A 52 7.54 -11.27 -0.96
C PHE A 52 6.94 -11.06 -2.36
N LEU A 53 5.64 -11.31 -2.51
CA LEU A 53 4.89 -11.01 -3.73
C LEU A 53 4.40 -9.56 -3.68
N TYR A 54 4.81 -8.74 -4.64
CA TYR A 54 4.36 -7.36 -4.83
C TYR A 54 3.55 -7.21 -6.12
N ILE A 55 2.43 -6.52 -6.05
CA ILE A 55 1.62 -6.12 -7.20
C ILE A 55 1.85 -4.62 -7.41
N PRO A 56 2.48 -4.19 -8.52
CA PRO A 56 2.78 -2.78 -8.78
C PRO A 56 1.59 -1.86 -8.57
N PHE A 57 1.76 -0.89 -7.68
CA PHE A 57 0.70 0.05 -7.32
C PHE A 57 0.57 1.21 -8.31
N ILE A 58 1.69 1.78 -8.76
CA ILE A 58 1.72 2.98 -9.60
C ILE A 58 0.95 2.79 -10.93
N PRO A 59 1.11 1.70 -11.70
CA PRO A 59 0.35 1.53 -12.95
C PRO A 59 -1.16 1.44 -12.72
N ARG A 60 -1.58 0.88 -11.58
CA ARG A 60 -3.00 0.82 -11.20
C ARG A 60 -3.56 2.20 -10.89
N LEU A 61 -2.77 3.06 -10.23
CA LEU A 61 -3.14 4.46 -10.04
C LEU A 61 -3.27 5.21 -11.36
N GLN A 62 -2.30 5.04 -12.27
CA GLN A 62 -2.36 5.63 -13.60
C GLN A 62 -3.64 5.22 -14.34
N GLY A 63 -4.04 3.95 -14.24
CA GLY A 63 -5.29 3.45 -14.81
C GLY A 63 -6.56 4.16 -14.29
N TYR A 64 -6.60 4.58 -13.01
CA TYR A 64 -7.74 5.37 -12.51
C TYR A 64 -7.84 6.74 -13.19
N PHE A 65 -6.71 7.39 -13.44
CA PHE A 65 -6.67 8.69 -14.12
C PHE A 65 -6.85 8.61 -15.64
N GLN A 66 -7.06 7.42 -16.19
CA GLN A 66 -7.48 7.23 -17.58
C GLN A 66 -9.01 7.12 -17.75
N SER A 67 -9.77 7.14 -16.64
CA SER A 67 -11.23 7.04 -16.66
C SER A 67 -11.87 8.28 -16.05
N GLU A 68 -12.61 9.04 -16.85
CA GLU A 68 -13.33 10.24 -16.37
C GLU A 68 -14.28 9.92 -15.20
N ALA A 69 -14.97 8.78 -15.27
CA ALA A 69 -15.86 8.34 -14.19
C ALA A 69 -15.08 8.13 -12.88
N LYS A 70 -13.90 7.50 -12.95
CA LYS A 70 -13.07 7.29 -11.76
C LYS A 70 -12.43 8.57 -11.25
N ILE A 71 -12.04 9.48 -12.13
CA ILE A 71 -11.56 10.81 -11.71
C ILE A 71 -12.66 11.54 -10.92
N LYS A 72 -13.90 11.54 -11.42
CA LYS A 72 -15.05 12.13 -10.70
C LYS A 72 -15.23 11.50 -9.32
N ASP A 73 -15.16 10.17 -9.21
CA ASP A 73 -15.23 9.50 -7.90
C ASP A 73 -14.09 9.97 -6.97
N LEU A 74 -12.86 10.10 -7.48
CA LEU A 74 -11.67 10.47 -6.69
C LEU A 74 -11.67 11.94 -6.24
N LEU A 75 -12.48 12.80 -6.84
CA LEU A 75 -12.61 14.20 -6.44
C LEU A 75 -13.36 14.40 -5.13
N TYR A 76 -14.04 13.37 -4.61
CA TYR A 76 -14.79 13.46 -3.35
C TYR A 76 -13.96 14.01 -2.19
N ARG A 77 -12.66 13.69 -2.08
CA ARG A 77 -11.76 14.30 -1.07
C ARG A 77 -11.69 15.82 -1.20
N ASN A 78 -11.50 16.31 -2.42
CA ASN A 78 -11.32 17.73 -2.69
C ASN A 78 -12.64 18.50 -2.51
N GLU A 79 -13.76 17.88 -2.84
CA GLU A 79 -15.11 18.44 -2.71
C GLU A 79 -15.71 18.29 -1.31
N TYR A 80 -15.01 17.59 -0.40
CA TYR A 80 -15.50 17.35 0.96
C TYR A 80 -15.48 18.63 1.81
N GLU A 81 -16.65 19.02 2.30
CA GLU A 81 -16.80 20.18 3.19
C GLU A 81 -16.69 19.78 4.67
N HIS A 82 -15.60 20.20 5.30
CA HIS A 82 -15.39 20.02 6.73
C HIS A 82 -16.32 20.93 7.55
N THR A 83 -17.05 20.34 8.49
CA THR A 83 -17.85 21.08 9.48
C THR A 83 -17.20 20.97 10.87
N PRO A 84 -16.74 22.09 11.47
CA PRO A 84 -16.14 22.06 12.81
C PRO A 84 -17.05 21.42 13.86
N GLY A 85 -16.47 20.57 14.70
CA GLY A 85 -17.19 19.85 15.77
C GLY A 85 -17.97 18.62 15.31
N ARG A 86 -17.91 18.26 14.02
CA ARG A 86 -18.55 17.06 13.47
C ARG A 86 -17.50 16.15 12.83
N ILE A 87 -17.64 14.84 13.08
CA ILE A 87 -16.83 13.80 12.44
C ILE A 87 -17.77 12.95 11.58
N CYS A 88 -17.68 13.11 10.27
CA CYS A 88 -18.40 12.36 9.25
C CYS A 88 -17.46 11.53 8.38
N ASP A 89 -16.21 12.00 8.19
CA ASP A 89 -15.22 11.33 7.36
C ASP A 89 -13.81 11.39 7.98
N VAL A 90 -12.87 10.63 7.41
CA VAL A 90 -11.46 10.66 7.83
C VAL A 90 -10.83 12.04 7.63
N PHE A 91 -11.40 12.83 6.72
CA PHE A 91 -10.96 14.20 6.44
C PHE A 91 -11.29 15.18 7.57
N ASP A 92 -12.15 14.82 8.52
CA ASP A 92 -12.41 15.61 9.73
C ASP A 92 -11.38 15.36 10.84
N CYS A 93 -10.60 14.27 10.74
CA CYS A 93 -9.64 13.92 11.77
C CYS A 93 -8.57 15.00 11.90
N GLN A 94 -8.21 15.34 13.15
CA GLN A 94 -7.19 16.34 13.47
C GLN A 94 -5.88 16.12 12.71
N HIS A 95 -5.48 14.85 12.53
CA HIS A 95 -4.28 14.52 11.76
C HIS A 95 -4.37 14.97 10.31
N TYR A 96 -5.44 14.64 9.60
CA TYR A 96 -5.62 15.06 8.20
C TYR A 96 -5.72 16.59 8.10
N ARG A 97 -6.51 17.23 8.96
CA ARG A 97 -6.64 18.69 9.01
C ARG A 97 -5.28 19.38 9.22
N GLY A 98 -4.48 18.86 10.15
CA GLY A 98 -3.14 19.38 10.42
C GLY A 98 -2.10 19.11 9.32
N LEU A 99 -2.38 18.23 8.35
CA LEU A 99 -1.53 18.05 7.17
C LEU A 99 -1.78 19.13 6.11
N LEU A 100 -3.01 19.65 5.99
CA LEU A 100 -3.38 20.64 4.97
C LEU A 100 -2.53 21.92 5.05
N ASP A 101 -2.08 22.29 6.24
CA ASP A 101 -1.26 23.47 6.49
C ASP A 101 0.26 23.15 6.53
N LYS A 102 0.66 21.91 6.24
CA LYS A 102 2.07 21.49 6.25
C LYS A 102 2.58 21.33 4.84
N LYS A 103 3.78 21.83 4.59
CA LYS A 103 4.51 21.55 3.35
C LYS A 103 4.93 20.09 3.27
N VAL A 104 4.86 19.55 2.06
CA VAL A 104 5.31 18.19 1.77
C VAL A 104 6.83 18.12 1.96
N VAL A 105 7.32 17.04 2.59
CA VAL A 105 8.76 16.77 2.72
C VAL A 105 9.07 15.43 2.06
N VAL A 106 10.02 15.42 1.12
CA VAL A 106 10.48 14.22 0.41
C VAL A 106 11.99 14.14 0.55
N ASP A 107 12.51 13.01 1.04
CA ASP A 107 13.95 12.81 1.28
C ASP A 107 14.60 13.99 2.02
N GLU A 108 13.96 14.46 3.08
CA GLU A 108 14.38 15.61 3.92
C GLU A 108 14.33 16.99 3.24
N HIS A 109 13.80 17.09 2.01
CA HIS A 109 13.62 18.33 1.28
C HIS A 109 12.17 18.80 1.29
N GLU A 110 11.94 20.01 1.80
CA GLU A 110 10.64 20.68 1.80
C GLU A 110 10.24 21.10 0.38
N GLN A 111 8.99 20.85 0.00
CA GLN A 111 8.40 21.21 -1.27
C GLN A 111 7.65 22.56 -1.20
N ASP A 112 7.44 23.20 -2.35
CA ASP A 112 6.75 24.49 -2.43
C ASP A 112 5.21 24.42 -2.26
N HIS A 113 4.68 23.23 -1.96
CA HIS A 113 3.25 22.99 -1.80
C HIS A 113 2.93 22.22 -0.52
N CYS A 114 1.72 22.43 0.00
CA CYS A 114 1.20 21.71 1.17
C CYS A 114 0.63 20.34 0.81
N TYR A 115 0.53 19.44 1.80
CA TYR A 115 -0.15 18.16 1.60
C TYR A 115 -1.59 18.39 1.16
N PHE A 116 -2.03 17.62 0.15
CA PHE A 116 -3.40 17.62 -0.36
C PHE A 116 -3.86 18.96 -0.97
N SER A 117 -2.92 19.83 -1.36
CA SER A 117 -3.19 21.11 -2.01
C SER A 117 -3.58 20.99 -3.48
N ASN A 118 -3.25 19.87 -4.14
CA ASN A 118 -3.72 19.57 -5.48
C ASN A 118 -5.04 18.79 -5.40
N PRO A 119 -6.09 19.14 -6.17
CA PRO A 119 -7.34 18.37 -6.21
C PRO A 119 -7.15 16.87 -6.46
N ASN A 120 -6.14 16.51 -7.25
CA ASN A 120 -5.83 15.12 -7.61
C ASN A 120 -4.97 14.38 -6.58
N ASP A 121 -4.58 15.02 -5.47
CA ASP A 121 -3.84 14.33 -4.40
C ASP A 121 -4.71 13.23 -3.79
N ILE A 122 -4.10 12.08 -3.54
CA ILE A 122 -4.80 10.88 -3.04
C ILE A 122 -4.36 10.57 -1.61
N ALA A 123 -5.35 10.43 -0.72
CA ALA A 123 -5.21 9.88 0.61
C ALA A 123 -5.50 8.37 0.60
N PHE A 124 -4.60 7.59 1.21
CA PHE A 124 -4.72 6.14 1.33
C PHE A 124 -4.84 5.71 2.78
N SER A 125 -5.59 4.65 3.03
CA SER A 125 -5.43 3.80 4.19
C SER A 125 -4.57 2.59 3.82
N PHE A 126 -3.75 2.14 4.76
CA PHE A 126 -2.92 0.96 4.59
C PHE A 126 -3.21 -0.03 5.72
N CYS A 127 -3.41 -1.29 5.36
CA CYS A 127 -3.62 -2.39 6.30
C CYS A 127 -2.72 -3.57 5.93
N ALA A 128 -2.06 -4.13 6.94
CA ALA A 128 -1.35 -5.40 6.84
C ALA A 128 -1.59 -6.17 8.14
N ASP A 129 -2.37 -7.24 8.06
CA ASP A 129 -2.67 -8.10 9.22
C ASP A 129 -2.51 -9.58 8.83
N GLY A 130 -1.94 -10.36 9.75
CA GLY A 130 -1.62 -11.76 9.52
C GLY A 130 -2.87 -12.63 9.59
N TYR A 131 -3.13 -13.41 8.54
CA TYR A 131 -4.22 -14.38 8.52
C TYR A 131 -3.70 -15.82 8.53
N LEU A 132 -4.28 -16.68 9.38
CA LEU A 132 -4.00 -18.11 9.39
C LEU A 132 -4.77 -18.80 8.27
N LEU A 133 -4.07 -19.38 7.29
CA LEU A 133 -4.70 -20.04 6.13
C LEU A 133 -5.47 -21.31 6.53
N PHE A 134 -5.13 -21.93 7.67
CA PHE A 134 -5.80 -23.13 8.16
C PHE A 134 -6.22 -22.98 9.62
N LYS A 135 -7.54 -23.15 9.88
CA LYS A 135 -8.24 -22.95 11.17
C LYS A 135 -7.69 -23.71 12.39
N ARG A 136 -6.72 -24.62 12.27
CA ARG A 136 -6.41 -25.62 13.31
C ARG A 136 -4.94 -25.83 13.67
N ARG A 137 -4.02 -24.92 13.31
CA ARG A 137 -2.64 -25.00 13.80
C ARG A 137 -2.20 -23.66 14.38
N ARG A 138 -1.93 -23.62 15.69
CA ARG A 138 -0.98 -22.63 16.25
C ARG A 138 0.34 -22.89 15.49
N ASN A 139 0.92 -21.85 14.88
CA ASN A 139 2.04 -21.95 13.92
C ASN A 139 1.68 -22.62 12.58
N GLY A 140 0.41 -22.58 12.17
CA GLY A 140 0.00 -22.99 10.83
C GLY A 140 0.45 -21.98 9.75
N PRO A 141 0.45 -22.37 8.46
CA PRO A 141 0.74 -21.45 7.37
C PRO A 141 -0.10 -20.18 7.50
N SER A 142 0.57 -19.04 7.59
CA SER A 142 -0.07 -17.72 7.62
C SER A 142 0.34 -16.91 6.40
N ALA A 143 -0.42 -15.86 6.11
CA ALA A 143 -0.10 -14.92 5.07
C ALA A 143 -0.58 -13.53 5.52
N THR A 144 0.25 -12.52 5.31
CA THR A 144 -0.11 -11.14 5.65
C THR A 144 -0.35 -10.37 4.35
N PRO A 145 -1.61 -10.23 3.91
CA PRO A 145 -1.93 -9.38 2.76
C PRO A 145 -1.66 -7.92 3.10
N MET A 146 -1.09 -7.19 2.15
CA MET A 146 -0.99 -5.73 2.19
C MET A 146 -2.14 -5.15 1.38
N VAL A 147 -3.05 -4.43 2.00
CA VAL A 147 -4.24 -3.87 1.35
C VAL A 147 -4.25 -2.36 1.53
N ILE A 148 -4.53 -1.66 0.43
CA ILE A 148 -4.77 -0.22 0.41
C ILE A 148 -6.25 0.05 0.16
N GLN A 149 -6.80 0.99 0.92
CA GLN A 149 -8.07 1.64 0.62
C GLN A 149 -7.80 3.07 0.13
N ILE A 150 -8.54 3.50 -0.89
CA ILE A 150 -8.47 4.87 -1.40
C ILE A 150 -9.53 5.71 -0.69
N TYR A 151 -9.12 6.63 0.19
CA TYR A 151 -10.06 7.48 0.93
C TYR A 151 -10.75 8.51 0.05
N ASN A 152 -10.14 8.87 -1.08
CA ASN A 152 -10.71 9.78 -2.06
C ASN A 152 -12.02 9.31 -2.69
N LEU A 153 -12.34 8.02 -2.61
CA LEU A 153 -13.62 7.52 -3.11
C LEU A 153 -14.75 7.82 -2.10
N PRO A 154 -15.99 8.05 -2.53
CA PRO A 154 -17.12 8.27 -1.63
C PRO A 154 -17.28 7.14 -0.61
N PRO A 155 -17.75 7.43 0.63
CA PRO A 155 -17.91 6.44 1.70
C PRO A 155 -18.79 5.25 1.31
N THR A 156 -19.73 5.49 0.41
CA THR A 156 -20.67 4.49 -0.11
C THR A 156 -20.01 3.44 -1.01
N ILE A 157 -18.81 3.70 -1.55
CA ILE A 157 -18.14 2.77 -2.47
C ILE A 157 -16.71 2.41 -2.06
N ARG A 158 -16.04 3.22 -1.23
CA ARG A 158 -14.61 3.02 -0.90
C ARG A 158 -14.31 1.72 -0.14
N THR A 159 -15.31 1.11 0.49
CA THR A 159 -15.20 -0.17 1.21
C THR A 159 -15.54 -1.38 0.33
N HIS A 160 -16.04 -1.16 -0.89
CA HIS A 160 -16.34 -2.26 -1.81
C HIS A 160 -15.06 -2.97 -2.21
N LEU A 161 -15.10 -4.31 -2.27
CA LEU A 161 -13.95 -5.14 -2.59
C LEU A 161 -13.25 -4.75 -3.89
N LEU A 162 -14.01 -4.30 -4.90
CA LEU A 162 -13.49 -3.84 -6.20
C LEU A 162 -12.67 -2.54 -6.12
N ASN A 163 -12.82 -1.77 -5.04
CA ASN A 163 -12.11 -0.52 -4.80
C ASN A 163 -10.98 -0.68 -3.77
N LEU A 164 -10.78 -1.90 -3.25
CA LEU A 164 -9.62 -2.23 -2.41
C LEU A 164 -8.48 -2.74 -3.27
N LEU A 165 -7.26 -2.28 -2.99
CA LEU A 165 -6.07 -2.66 -3.73
C LEU A 165 -5.19 -3.57 -2.90
N CYS A 166 -5.10 -4.85 -3.29
CA CYS A 166 -4.07 -5.74 -2.77
C CYS A 166 -2.72 -5.32 -3.36
N LEU A 167 -1.78 -4.91 -2.52
CA LEU A 167 -0.40 -4.61 -2.90
C LEU A 167 0.48 -5.85 -2.95
N GLY A 168 0.09 -6.94 -2.30
CA GLY A 168 0.97 -8.08 -2.18
C GLY A 168 0.67 -8.94 -0.97
N VAL A 169 1.46 -9.99 -0.82
CA VAL A 169 1.36 -10.93 0.30
C VAL A 169 2.75 -11.12 0.89
N ILE A 170 2.89 -10.73 2.16
CA ILE A 170 4.09 -11.02 2.96
C ILE A 170 3.98 -12.46 3.44
N PRO A 171 5.00 -13.28 3.20
CA PRO A 171 4.96 -14.66 3.60
C PRO A 171 5.20 -14.82 5.11
N PRO A 172 4.79 -15.96 5.69
CA PRO A 172 4.94 -16.19 7.13
C PRO A 172 6.41 -16.34 7.52
N PRO A 173 6.80 -16.02 8.77
CA PRO A 173 8.10 -16.41 9.32
C PRO A 173 8.32 -17.94 9.33
#